data_AF-A0A0D3DEJ5-F1
#
_entry.id   AF-A0A0D3DEJ5-F1
#
_cell.length_a   1.000
_cell.length_b   1.000
_cell.length_c   1.000
_cell.angle_alpha   90.00
_cell.angle_beta   90.00
_cell.angle_gamma   90.00
#
_symmetry.space_group_name_H-M   'P 1'
#
loop_
_entity.id
_entity.type
_entity.pdbx_description
1 polymer ?
#
loop_
_entity_poly.entity_id
_entity_poly.type
_entity_poly.pdbx_seq_one_letter_code
_entity_poly.pdbx_strand_id
1 'polypeptide(L)'
;MASPLLVSGRSGRSGHITLEALIISQIISSVTSSFWSPDSRMLLSGSKDSTLKIWDIGLRQLKQDLPGHADEVYAVDWSPDGERVVSGGKDKSLKLWVG
;
A
#
# COMPACT_ATOMS: atom_id res chain seq x y z
N MET A 1 -20.13 3.38 4.02
CA MET A 1 -18.84 3.74 3.38
C MET A 1 -18.24 4.86 4.21
N ALA A 2 -17.02 4.69 4.73
CA ALA A 2 -16.36 5.75 5.50
C ALA A 2 -15.75 6.78 4.52
N SER A 3 -16.10 8.06 4.69
CA SER A 3 -15.51 9.14 3.91
C SER A 3 -14.04 9.32 4.31
N PRO A 4 -13.12 9.57 3.37
CA PRO A 4 -11.74 9.88 3.71
C PRO A 4 -11.70 11.15 4.57
N LEU A 5 -11.08 11.05 5.75
CA LEU A 5 -10.87 12.20 6.63
C LEU A 5 -9.67 13.00 6.12
N LEU A 6 -9.92 14.26 5.76
CA LEU A 6 -8.90 15.24 5.38
C LEU A 6 -8.19 15.75 6.63
N VAL A 7 -6.89 15.48 6.77
CA VAL A 7 -6.05 16.12 7.78
C VAL A 7 -5.00 16.97 7.09
N SER A 8 -5.04 18.28 7.29
CA SER A 8 -4.01 19.21 6.80
C SER A 8 -2.93 19.39 7.87
N GLY A 9 -1.67 19.14 7.51
CA GLY A 9 -0.51 19.47 8.34
C GLY A 9 0.27 20.68 7.81
N ARG A 10 0.83 21.51 8.69
CA ARG A 10 1.81 22.55 8.34
C ARG A 10 3.22 22.02 8.56
N SER A 11 4.10 22.11 7.55
CA SER A 11 5.55 22.02 7.77
C SER A 11 6.21 23.39 7.56
N GLY A 12 7.24 23.66 8.36
CA GLY A 12 7.88 24.96 8.47
C GLY A 12 8.95 25.26 7.42
N ARG A 13 8.99 26.55 7.05
CA ARG A 13 9.94 27.33 6.22
C ARG A 13 9.96 27.03 4.71
N SER A 14 9.20 27.86 4.00
CA SER A 14 9.39 28.37 2.62
C SER A 14 8.81 27.62 1.42
N GLY A 15 7.87 26.70 1.62
CA GLY A 15 7.03 26.22 0.53
C GLY A 15 5.70 25.70 1.05
N HIS A 16 4.59 26.15 0.48
CA HIS A 16 3.29 25.50 0.69
C HIS A 16 3.35 24.12 0.04
N ILE A 17 3.66 23.10 0.83
CA ILE A 17 3.43 21.71 0.44
C ILE A 17 2.19 21.28 1.23
N THR A 18 1.04 21.22 0.57
CA THR A 18 -0.14 20.59 1.16
C THR A 18 0.10 19.10 1.16
N LEU A 19 0.48 18.54 2.31
CA LEU A 19 0.45 17.10 2.50
C LEU A 19 -1.01 16.70 2.72
N GLU A 20 -1.68 16.26 1.66
CA GLU A 20 -3.00 15.65 1.76
C GLU A 20 -2.81 14.21 2.26
N ALA A 21 -3.04 13.98 3.55
CA ALA A 21 -3.07 12.63 4.09
C ALA A 21 -4.39 11.96 3.66
N LEU A 22 -4.33 11.05 2.68
CA LEU A 22 -5.42 10.13 2.41
C LEU A 22 -5.38 9.01 3.45
N ILE A 23 -6.26 9.04 4.45
CA ILE A 23 -6.43 7.91 5.36
C ILE A 23 -7.18 6.81 4.60
N ILE A 24 -6.43 5.81 4.17
CA ILE A 24 -6.95 4.63 3.48
C ILE A 24 -7.42 3.63 4.54
N SER A 25 -8.68 3.77 4.99
CA SER A 25 -9.23 3.10 6.18
C SER A 25 -9.65 1.63 5.98
N GLN A 26 -9.16 0.95 4.95
CA GLN A 26 -9.51 -0.45 4.63
C GLN A 26 -8.44 -1.44 5.09
N ILE A 27 -7.41 -0.98 5.80
CA ILE A 27 -6.42 -1.83 6.45
C ILE A 27 -6.91 -2.04 7.89
N ILE A 28 -7.45 -3.23 8.15
CA ILE A 28 -8.09 -3.58 9.43
C ILE A 28 -7.02 -3.93 10.49
N SER A 29 -5.79 -4.20 10.05
CA SER A 29 -4.64 -4.54 10.88
C SER A 29 -3.44 -3.61 10.59
N SER A 30 -2.34 -3.79 11.32
CA SER A 30 -1.14 -2.98 11.14
C SER A 30 -0.57 -3.17 9.72
N VAL A 31 -0.30 -2.06 9.04
CA VAL A 31 0.59 -2.05 7.87
C VAL A 31 2.00 -2.35 8.34
N THR A 32 2.68 -3.25 7.66
CA THR A 32 4.07 -3.63 7.95
C THR A 32 5.05 -3.06 6.94
N SER A 33 4.59 -2.88 5.70
CA SER A 33 5.40 -2.38 4.59
C SER A 33 4.53 -1.71 3.54
N SER A 34 5.10 -0.75 2.82
CA SER A 34 4.47 -0.10 1.67
C SER A 34 5.51 0.30 0.62
N PHE A 35 5.09 0.29 -0.64
CA PHE A 35 5.95 0.61 -1.78
C PHE A 35 5.16 1.27 -2.92
N TRP A 36 5.79 2.18 -3.66
CA TRP A 36 5.17 2.86 -4.81
C TRP A 36 5.38 2.07 -6.10
N SER A 37 4.42 2.15 -7.03
CA SER A 37 4.67 1.65 -8.39
C SER A 37 5.75 2.49 -9.06
N PRO A 38 6.51 1.90 -10.00
CA PRO A 38 7.48 2.66 -10.78
C PRO A 38 6.87 3.88 -11.50
N ASP A 39 5.60 3.76 -11.93
CA ASP A 39 4.85 4.85 -12.57
C ASP A 39 4.19 5.84 -11.58
N SER A 40 4.34 5.61 -10.27
CA SER A 40 3.80 6.42 -9.17
C SER A 40 2.27 6.56 -9.15
N ARG A 41 1.53 5.69 -9.85
CA ARG A 41 0.07 5.73 -9.91
C ARG A 41 -0.61 4.89 -8.84
N MET A 42 0.09 3.90 -8.29
CA MET A 42 -0.47 3.03 -7.27
C MET A 42 0.49 2.79 -6.10
N LEU A 43 -0.10 2.47 -4.95
CA LEU A 43 0.59 2.05 -3.74
C LEU A 43 0.34 0.57 -3.49
N LEU A 44 1.40 -0.14 -3.15
CA LEU A 44 1.37 -1.50 -2.66
C LEU A 44 1.58 -1.49 -1.15
N SER A 45 0.84 -2.32 -0.42
CA SER A 45 1.01 -2.47 1.02
C SER A 45 0.90 -3.92 1.45
N GLY A 46 1.72 -4.32 2.43
CA GLY A 46 1.60 -5.59 3.17
C GLY A 46 1.04 -5.35 4.57
N SER A 47 0.29 -6.33 5.09
CA SER A 47 -0.42 -6.21 6.37
C SER A 47 -0.26 -7.46 7.25
N LYS A 48 -0.42 -7.25 8.56
CA LYS A 48 -0.54 -8.34 9.54
C LYS A 48 -1.81 -9.18 9.39
N ASP A 49 -2.79 -8.73 8.59
CA ASP A 49 -3.96 -9.55 8.24
C ASP A 49 -3.66 -10.61 7.15
N SER A 50 -2.38 -10.83 6.81
CA SER A 50 -1.92 -11.79 5.80
C SER A 50 -2.27 -11.42 4.35
N THR A 51 -2.74 -10.20 4.10
CA THR A 51 -3.05 -9.70 2.76
C THR A 51 -2.04 -8.68 2.26
N LEU A 52 -1.95 -8.58 0.93
CA LEU A 52 -1.42 -7.39 0.27
C LEU A 52 -2.59 -6.61 -0.33
N LYS A 53 -2.41 -5.29 -0.46
CA LYS A 53 -3.40 -4.41 -1.10
C LYS A 53 -2.71 -3.47 -2.09
N ILE A 54 -3.36 -3.26 -3.23
CA ILE A 54 -2.96 -2.30 -4.25
C ILE A 54 -3.99 -1.18 -4.30
N TRP A 55 -3.53 0.06 -4.20
CA TRP A 55 -4.35 1.26 -4.13
C TRP A 55 -4.11 2.14 -5.35
N ASP A 56 -5.17 2.53 -6.06
CA ASP A 56 -5.08 3.56 -7.08
C ASP A 56 -5.13 4.94 -6.43
N ILE A 57 -4.08 5.74 -6.62
CA ILE A 57 -3.93 7.04 -5.96
C ILE A 57 -4.73 8.12 -6.66
N GLY A 58 -4.86 8.04 -7.99
CA GLY A 58 -5.69 8.98 -8.75
C GLY A 58 -7.16 8.86 -8.38
N LEU A 59 -7.62 7.62 -8.19
CA LEU A 59 -8.99 7.30 -7.81
C LEU A 59 -9.22 7.24 -6.29
N ARG A 60 -8.16 7.31 -5.49
CA ARG A 60 -8.18 7.25 -4.02
C ARG A 60 -8.92 6.01 -3.48
N GLN A 61 -8.73 4.86 -4.12
CA GLN A 61 -9.51 3.64 -3.82
C GLN A 61 -8.65 2.36 -3.86
N LEU A 62 -9.15 1.31 -3.20
CA LEU A 62 -8.60 -0.04 -3.33
C LEU A 62 -8.84 -0.54 -4.76
N LYS A 63 -7.76 -0.90 -5.44
CA LYS A 63 -7.81 -1.53 -6.77
C LYS A 63 -7.84 -3.04 -6.66
N GLN A 64 -7.01 -3.61 -5.77
CA GLN A 64 -6.90 -5.05 -5.65
C GLN A 64 -6.60 -5.48 -4.21
N ASP A 65 -7.25 -6.56 -3.81
CA ASP A 65 -6.98 -7.30 -2.58
C ASP A 65 -6.32 -8.62 -2.97
N LEU A 66 -5.15 -8.91 -2.39
CA LEU A 66 -4.32 -10.06 -2.73
C LEU A 66 -4.18 -10.98 -1.52
N PRO A 67 -5.17 -11.85 -1.27
CA PRO A 67 -5.06 -12.89 -0.26
C PRO A 67 -4.14 -14.00 -0.78
N GLY A 68 -3.27 -14.53 0.09
CA GLY A 68 -2.48 -15.70 -0.29
C GLY A 68 -1.37 -16.08 0.66
N HIS A 69 -0.88 -15.16 1.49
CA HIS A 69 -0.05 -15.55 2.65
C HIS A 69 -0.94 -16.19 3.72
N ALA A 70 -0.39 -17.19 4.41
CA ALA A 70 -1.07 -17.89 5.50
C ALA A 70 -0.87 -17.20 6.86
N ASP A 71 -0.02 -16.18 6.92
CA ASP A 71 0.33 -15.41 8.11
C ASP A 71 0.81 -14.00 7.69
N GLU A 72 1.18 -13.16 8.65
CA GLU A 72 1.57 -11.76 8.46
C GLU A 72 2.53 -11.54 7.26
N VAL A 73 2.24 -10.53 6.44
CA VAL A 73 3.15 -10.06 5.38
C VAL A 73 4.13 -9.07 6.02
N TYR A 74 5.43 -9.19 5.75
CA TYR A 74 6.44 -8.29 6.31
C TYR A 74 7.07 -7.36 5.30
N ALA A 75 7.19 -7.80 4.05
CA ALA A 75 7.82 -7.02 3.00
C ALA A 75 7.05 -7.18 1.70
N VAL A 76 7.00 -6.10 0.93
CA VAL A 76 6.41 -6.01 -0.40
C VAL A 76 7.31 -5.17 -1.29
N ASP A 77 7.38 -5.49 -2.58
CA ASP A 77 8.12 -4.69 -3.56
C ASP A 77 7.52 -4.84 -4.96
N TRP A 78 7.76 -3.85 -5.82
CA TRP A 78 7.38 -3.86 -7.23
C TRP A 78 8.59 -4.16 -8.10
N SER A 79 8.39 -4.92 -9.17
CA SER A 79 9.40 -4.97 -10.23
C SER A 79 9.57 -3.59 -10.87
N PRO A 80 10.79 -3.26 -11.37
CA PRO A 80 11.04 -1.97 -12.02
C PRO A 80 10.17 -1.67 -13.25
N ASP A 81 9.69 -2.71 -13.93
CA ASP A 81 8.75 -2.60 -15.06
C ASP A 81 7.29 -2.39 -14.62
N GLY A 82 6.98 -2.57 -13.33
CA GLY A 82 5.65 -2.42 -12.76
C GLY A 82 4.71 -3.62 -12.99
N GLU A 83 5.16 -4.66 -13.69
CA GLU A 83 4.33 -5.81 -14.09
C GLU A 83 4.22 -6.89 -13.02
N ARG A 84 5.06 -6.84 -11.98
CA ARG A 84 5.17 -7.90 -10.97
C ARG A 84 5.28 -7.32 -9.59
N VAL A 85 4.71 -8.05 -8.64
CA VAL A 85 4.87 -7.76 -7.22
C VAL A 85 5.50 -8.97 -6.54
N VAL A 86 6.37 -8.73 -5.57
CA VAL A 86 6.88 -9.76 -4.67
C VAL A 86 6.47 -9.45 -3.24
N SER A 87 6.22 -10.51 -2.45
CA SER A 87 6.00 -10.38 -1.02
C SER A 87 6.68 -11.49 -0.23
N GLY A 88 7.08 -11.17 1.00
CA GLY A 88 7.61 -12.10 1.98
C GLY A 88 6.81 -12.03 3.28
N GLY A 89 6.49 -13.20 3.84
CA GLY A 89 5.65 -13.31 5.03
C GLY A 89 6.20 -14.23 6.11
N LYS A 90 5.56 -14.20 7.28
CA LYS A 90 5.85 -15.05 8.44
C LYS A 90 5.60 -16.54 8.17
N ASP A 91 4.78 -16.84 7.16
CA ASP A 91 4.54 -18.20 6.65
C ASP A 91 5.78 -18.85 5.98
N LYS A 92 6.93 -18.19 6.04
CA LYS A 92 8.23 -18.65 5.50
C LYS A 92 8.21 -18.81 3.98
N SER A 93 7.33 -18.09 3.29
CA SER A 93 7.24 -18.09 1.84
C SER A 93 7.56 -16.72 1.24
N LEU A 94 8.09 -16.77 0.02
CA LEU A 94 8.06 -15.66 -0.92
C LEU A 94 6.97 -15.96 -1.96
N LYS A 95 6.21 -14.93 -2.35
CA LYS A 95 5.19 -15.03 -3.39
C LYS A 95 5.46 -14.00 -4.48
N LEU A 96 5.32 -14.44 -5.72
CA LEU A 96 5.39 -13.61 -6.92
C LEU A 96 3.97 -13.50 -7.48
N TRP A 97 3.54 -12.27 -7.73
CA TRP A 97 2.24 -11.93 -8.28
C TRP A 97 2.47 -11.33 -9.67
N VAL A 98 1.79 -11.88 -10.67
CA VAL A 98 1.84 -11.44 -12.08
C VAL A 98 0.42 -11.09 -12.53
N GLY A 99 0.25 -9.99 -13.25
CA GLY A 99 -1.06 -9.49 -13.67
C GLY A 99 -1.00 -8.64 -14.93
#